data_AF-A0A7R9ACZ1-F1
#
_entry.id   AF-A0A7R9ACZ1-F1
#
_cell.length_a   1.000
_cell.length_b   1.000
_cell.length_c   1.000
_cell.angle_alpha   90.00
_cell.angle_beta   90.00
_cell.angle_gamma   90.00
#
_symmetry.space_group_name_H-M   'P 1'
#
loop_
_entity.id
_entity.type
_entity.pdbx_description
1 polymer ?
#
loop_
_entity_poly.entity_id
_entity_poly.type
_entity_poly.pdbx_seq_one_letter_code
_entity_poly.pdbx_strand_id
1 'polypeptide(L)'
;MEQGSRSDFSPPNVRSSSLQRKMRLLQYTVKGSNLRKVGALLKGGEKLVDVSSRLPGTPSFLKTILETVSFPQLKDTVDRASQEGPLVSASEVQLLAPISLPDKVICIGLNYLAHCQEQNARPPRVPVICSKWGSCIVGPYDEICYPSITEQLDYEVELAFVIGRQGKSIKESDAMEYVLGYTVAQDVSARDWQMKKNARQWLLGKSMDTFCPMGPVLVTQDEIPDPHNLGIRCRVNGIVKQDSNTNNLIHRIPALVAFASKFFTLLPGDVFITGTPPGVGIFKQPPELLKKGDIVESEIDEIGCLRNKYMVKGSNLRKVGALLKGGEKLVDVSSRLPGTPSFLKTILETVSFPQLKDDVDRASQEGPLLSASEVQLLAPISLPDKVICIGLNYLDHCQEQNAPPPKEPVIFSKWGSCIVGPYDEIYYPSITEQLDYEVELAFVIGRQGKSIKESEAMEYVFGYTVAQDVSARDWQMKKNARQWLLGKCMDTFCPMGPVLVTQDEIPDPHNLGIRCRVNGIVKQDSNTNNLIHRIPALVAFASKFFTLLPGDVFITGTPPGVGIFKQPPELLKKGDIVESEIDEIGCLRNKVV
;
A
#
# COMPACT_ATOMS: atom_id res chain seq x y z
N MET A 1 34.72 66.88 22.93
CA MET A 1 33.45 66.70 22.20
C MET A 1 33.81 66.11 20.84
N GLU A 2 32.93 65.27 20.30
CA GLU A 2 33.04 64.52 19.04
C GLU A 2 33.98 63.30 19.05
N GLN A 3 33.35 62.12 19.07
CA GLN A 3 33.93 60.88 18.54
C GLN A 3 33.43 60.70 17.10
N GLY A 4 34.36 60.56 16.17
CA GLY A 4 34.12 60.19 14.79
C GLY A 4 35.30 59.42 14.21
N SER A 5 34.97 58.30 13.57
CA SER A 5 35.78 57.49 12.65
C SER A 5 36.91 56.62 13.23
N ARG A 6 36.77 55.30 13.04
CA ARG A 6 37.80 54.46 12.40
C ARG A 6 37.13 53.27 11.72
N SER A 7 37.30 53.26 10.41
CA SER A 7 37.13 52.13 9.50
C SER A 7 38.17 51.06 9.77
N ASP A 8 37.79 49.79 9.71
CA ASP A 8 38.66 48.76 9.13
C ASP A 8 37.82 47.74 8.37
N PHE A 9 38.11 47.66 7.07
CA PHE A 9 37.57 46.72 6.11
C PHE A 9 38.18 45.33 6.37
N SER A 10 37.34 44.30 6.47
CA SER A 10 37.74 42.91 6.21
C SER A 10 36.79 42.35 5.14
N PRO A 11 37.30 41.76 4.05
CA PRO A 11 36.45 41.33 2.93
C PRO A 11 35.56 40.15 3.34
N PRO A 12 34.34 40.05 2.80
CA PRO A 12 33.47 38.92 3.08
C PRO A 12 34.12 37.64 2.51
N ASN A 13 34.31 36.66 3.39
CA ASN A 13 34.66 35.31 3.02
C ASN A 13 33.53 34.73 2.17
N VAL A 14 33.70 34.80 0.85
CA VAL A 14 32.87 34.09 -0.13
C VAL A 14 33.18 32.61 0.01
N ARG A 15 32.44 31.91 0.86
CA ARG A 15 32.32 30.45 0.79
C ARG A 15 31.17 30.10 -0.17
N SER A 16 31.59 29.72 -1.38
CA SER A 16 30.99 28.77 -2.32
C SER A 16 29.46 28.60 -2.32
N SER A 17 28.84 29.05 -3.40
CA SER A 17 27.55 28.63 -3.99
C SER A 17 26.75 27.60 -3.18
N SER A 18 25.79 28.08 -2.40
CA SER A 18 24.70 27.25 -1.90
C SER A 18 24.02 26.58 -3.10
N LEU A 19 23.77 25.27 -3.01
CA LEU A 19 22.85 24.55 -3.87
C LEU A 19 21.47 25.24 -3.76
N GLN A 20 21.21 26.26 -4.59
CA GLN A 20 19.93 26.96 -4.66
C GLN A 20 18.86 25.96 -5.08
N ARG A 21 18.11 25.43 -4.12
CA ARG A 21 17.09 24.41 -4.34
C ARG A 21 15.71 25.05 -4.39
N LYS A 22 14.86 24.62 -5.33
CA LYS A 22 13.41 24.86 -5.26
C LYS A 22 12.79 23.86 -4.27
N MET A 23 11.96 24.31 -3.34
CA MET A 23 11.26 23.44 -2.38
C MET A 23 10.14 22.63 -3.06
N ARG A 24 10.50 21.40 -3.45
CA ARG A 24 9.67 20.46 -4.21
C ARG A 24 9.53 19.17 -3.43
N LEU A 25 8.43 19.00 -2.70
CA LEU A 25 8.18 17.86 -1.82
C LEU A 25 7.59 16.69 -2.61
N LEU A 26 7.92 15.46 -2.22
CA LEU A 26 7.41 14.25 -2.84
C LEU A 26 7.27 13.12 -1.81
N GLN A 27 6.47 12.12 -2.16
CA GLN A 27 6.46 10.84 -1.46
C GLN A 27 7.05 9.76 -2.38
N TYR A 28 7.80 8.82 -1.82
CA TYR A 28 8.45 7.79 -2.62
C TYR A 28 8.67 6.50 -1.83
N THR A 29 8.87 5.39 -2.55
CA THR A 29 9.49 4.16 -2.05
C THR A 29 10.80 3.93 -2.80
N VAL A 30 11.79 3.31 -2.16
CA VAL A 30 12.99 2.83 -2.86
C VAL A 30 12.61 1.55 -3.58
N LYS A 31 13.04 1.37 -4.84
CA LYS A 31 12.76 0.13 -5.59
C LYS A 31 13.26 -1.08 -4.81
N GLY A 32 12.41 -2.10 -4.65
CA GLY A 32 12.68 -3.26 -3.80
C GLY A 32 12.34 -3.07 -2.31
N SER A 33 11.79 -1.90 -1.92
CA SER A 33 11.29 -1.65 -0.57
C SER A 33 9.85 -1.16 -0.61
N ASN A 34 9.03 -1.64 0.32
CA ASN A 34 7.68 -1.14 0.54
C ASN A 34 7.63 0.05 1.52
N LEU A 35 8.78 0.50 2.02
CA LEU A 35 8.84 1.59 2.99
C LEU A 35 8.61 2.94 2.31
N ARG A 36 7.47 3.55 2.60
CA ARG A 36 7.10 4.89 2.16
C ARG A 36 7.89 5.95 2.93
N LYS A 37 8.41 6.93 2.19
CA LYS A 37 9.19 8.05 2.70
C LYS A 37 8.70 9.38 2.14
N VAL A 38 9.01 10.46 2.85
CA VAL A 38 8.81 11.84 2.37
C VAL A 38 10.17 12.41 2.03
N GLY A 39 10.29 12.96 0.83
CA GLY A 39 11.51 13.56 0.35
C GLY A 39 11.29 14.95 -0.24
N ALA A 40 12.39 15.59 -0.59
CA ALA A 40 12.39 16.74 -1.47
C ALA A 40 13.17 16.39 -2.73
N LEU A 41 12.81 16.95 -3.88
CA LEU A 41 13.51 16.83 -5.16
C LEU A 41 14.50 18.00 -5.35
N LEU A 42 15.76 17.70 -5.70
CA LEU A 42 16.80 18.72 -5.89
C LEU A 42 16.62 19.43 -7.23
N LYS A 43 17.22 20.62 -7.35
CA LYS A 43 17.31 21.33 -8.63
C LYS A 43 17.98 20.41 -9.67
N GLY A 44 17.39 20.33 -10.87
CA GLY A 44 17.78 19.39 -11.93
C GLY A 44 16.96 18.11 -11.98
N GLY A 45 16.21 17.76 -10.91
CA GLY A 45 15.25 16.65 -10.95
C GLY A 45 15.83 15.23 -10.91
N GLU A 46 17.14 15.07 -10.91
CA GLU A 46 17.81 13.76 -10.94
C GLU A 46 18.02 13.13 -9.56
N LYS A 47 18.02 13.96 -8.52
CA LYS A 47 18.35 13.53 -7.14
C LYS A 47 17.33 14.07 -6.15
N LEU A 48 17.11 13.31 -5.09
CA LEU A 48 16.24 13.69 -3.98
C LEU A 48 16.96 13.44 -2.64
N VAL A 49 16.40 14.02 -1.57
CA VAL A 49 16.86 13.78 -0.20
C VAL A 49 15.71 13.25 0.64
N ASP A 50 16.02 12.35 1.57
CA ASP A 50 15.07 11.83 2.55
C ASP A 50 14.86 12.86 3.68
N VAL A 51 13.67 13.45 3.71
CA VAL A 51 13.26 14.44 4.71
C VAL A 51 12.68 13.73 5.93
N SER A 52 11.89 12.67 5.71
CA SER A 52 11.25 11.88 6.78
C SER A 52 12.25 11.34 7.80
N SER A 53 13.42 10.86 7.36
CA SER A 53 14.49 10.35 8.24
C SER A 53 15.09 11.38 9.21
N ARG A 54 14.87 12.68 8.95
CA ARG A 54 15.39 13.79 9.76
C ARG A 54 14.36 14.33 10.76
N LEU A 55 13.16 13.76 10.78
CA LEU A 55 12.07 14.18 11.65
C LEU A 55 11.79 13.11 12.73
N PRO A 56 11.37 13.52 13.95
CA PRO A 56 10.98 12.59 14.99
C PRO A 56 9.91 11.60 14.51
N GLY A 57 10.09 10.31 14.81
CA GLY A 57 9.15 9.25 14.43
C GLY A 57 9.20 8.82 12.96
N THR A 58 10.08 9.39 12.13
CA THR A 58 10.28 9.03 10.71
C THR A 58 8.95 8.94 9.93
N PRO A 59 8.15 10.02 9.87
CA PRO A 59 6.81 9.97 9.33
C PRO A 59 6.80 9.55 7.85
N SER A 60 5.98 8.55 7.52
CA SER A 60 5.85 8.04 6.14
C SER A 60 4.96 8.91 5.24
N PHE A 61 4.21 9.86 5.79
CA PHE A 61 3.23 10.65 5.04
C PHE A 61 3.49 12.15 5.17
N LEU A 62 3.35 12.88 4.06
CA LEU A 62 3.50 14.34 4.06
C LEU A 62 2.47 14.99 5.01
N LYS A 63 1.22 14.50 5.01
CA LYS A 63 0.16 14.99 5.92
C LYS A 63 0.59 14.96 7.38
N THR A 64 1.15 13.84 7.84
CA THR A 64 1.65 13.69 9.21
C THR A 64 2.72 14.73 9.54
N ILE A 65 3.60 15.06 8.58
CA ILE A 65 4.59 16.13 8.76
C ILE A 65 3.88 17.48 8.92
N LEU A 66 2.89 17.79 8.09
CA LEU A 66 2.15 19.06 8.16
C LEU A 66 1.36 19.24 9.47
N GLU A 67 0.95 18.14 10.09
CA GLU A 67 0.25 18.13 11.38
C GLU A 67 1.20 18.29 12.58
N THR A 68 2.48 17.96 12.41
CA THR A 68 3.45 17.85 13.52
C THR A 68 4.60 18.85 13.44
N VAL A 69 4.84 19.45 12.27
CA VAL A 69 5.98 20.31 11.99
C VAL A 69 5.51 21.59 11.29
N SER A 70 5.96 22.75 11.78
CA SER A 70 5.64 24.02 11.12
C SER A 70 6.38 24.17 9.78
N PHE A 71 5.82 24.95 8.86
CA PHE A 71 6.44 25.16 7.55
C PHE A 71 7.90 25.68 7.61
N PRO A 72 8.27 26.66 8.47
CA PRO A 72 9.66 27.07 8.61
C PRO A 72 10.59 25.95 9.09
N GLN A 73 10.12 25.08 10.00
CA GLN A 73 10.90 23.92 10.47
C GLN A 73 11.06 22.87 9.38
N LEU A 74 10.02 22.64 8.58
CA LEU A 74 10.09 21.74 7.42
C LEU A 74 11.11 22.26 6.40
N LYS A 75 11.09 23.56 6.11
CA LYS A 75 12.04 24.22 5.21
C LYS A 75 13.48 24.04 5.71
N ASP A 76 13.75 24.36 6.97
CA ASP A 76 15.07 24.14 7.58
C ASP A 76 15.52 22.66 7.51
N THR A 77 14.60 21.73 7.75
CA THR A 77 14.89 20.29 7.67
C THR A 77 15.27 19.88 6.25
N VAL A 78 14.55 20.38 5.24
CA VAL A 78 14.89 20.16 3.83
C VAL A 78 16.24 20.76 3.50
N ASP A 79 16.53 21.98 3.96
CA ASP A 79 17.79 22.67 3.71
C ASP A 79 18.99 21.91 4.31
N ARG A 80 18.89 21.50 5.57
CA ARG A 80 19.92 20.66 6.22
C ARG A 80 20.08 19.31 5.53
N ALA A 81 18.97 18.63 5.20
CA ALA A 81 19.02 17.36 4.47
C ALA A 81 19.67 17.49 3.09
N SER A 82 19.52 18.65 2.44
CA SER A 82 20.16 18.96 1.15
C SER A 82 21.67 19.12 1.23
N GLN A 83 22.19 19.55 2.38
CA GLN A 83 23.60 19.84 2.60
C GLN A 83 24.36 18.64 3.21
N GLU A 84 23.68 17.85 4.04
CA GLU A 84 24.31 16.85 4.92
C GLU A 84 23.79 15.40 4.69
N GLY A 85 22.86 15.21 3.76
CA GLY A 85 22.17 13.93 3.54
C GLY A 85 22.71 13.10 2.40
N PRO A 86 22.56 11.75 2.45
CA PRO A 86 22.78 10.92 1.28
C PRO A 86 21.78 11.30 0.19
N LEU A 87 22.29 11.46 -1.03
CA LEU A 87 21.46 11.74 -2.19
C LEU A 87 20.92 10.43 -2.75
N VAL A 88 19.61 10.37 -2.96
CA VAL A 88 18.94 9.24 -3.60
C VAL A 88 18.70 9.58 -5.07
N SER A 89 19.00 8.67 -5.97
CA SER A 89 18.72 8.86 -7.40
C SER A 89 17.22 8.79 -7.65
N ALA A 90 16.67 9.74 -8.42
CA ALA A 90 15.27 9.72 -8.81
C ALA A 90 14.90 8.46 -9.62
N SER A 91 15.88 7.85 -10.30
CA SER A 91 15.71 6.61 -11.05
C SER A 91 15.62 5.34 -10.17
N GLU A 92 16.04 5.42 -8.91
CA GLU A 92 16.05 4.30 -7.95
C GLU A 92 14.78 4.23 -7.11
N VAL A 93 13.86 5.17 -7.31
CA VAL A 93 12.64 5.28 -6.50
C VAL A 93 11.38 5.14 -7.36
N GLN A 94 10.28 4.78 -6.72
CA GLN A 94 8.94 4.95 -7.27
C GLN A 94 8.31 6.17 -6.61
N LEU A 95 7.87 7.14 -7.42
CA LEU A 95 7.15 8.31 -6.93
C LEU A 95 5.69 7.95 -6.64
N LEU A 96 5.20 8.46 -5.52
CA LEU A 96 3.83 8.34 -5.07
C LEU A 96 3.18 9.73 -5.14
N ALA A 97 1.84 9.79 -5.03
CA ALA A 97 1.15 11.07 -4.93
C ALA A 97 1.72 11.90 -3.76
N PRO A 98 2.02 13.20 -3.93
CA PRO A 98 2.56 14.03 -2.85
C PRO A 98 1.67 14.05 -1.60
N ILE A 99 0.36 13.96 -1.78
CA ILE A 99 -0.63 13.75 -0.73
C ILE A 99 -1.44 12.50 -1.06
N SER A 100 -1.35 11.47 -0.21
CA SER A 100 -1.98 10.16 -0.45
C SER A 100 -3.08 9.78 0.56
N LEU A 101 -3.20 10.53 1.65
CA LEU A 101 -4.21 10.32 2.70
C LEU A 101 -4.83 11.65 3.15
N PRO A 102 -5.39 12.48 2.24
CA PRO A 102 -6.06 13.70 2.63
C PRO A 102 -7.37 13.38 3.37
N ASP A 103 -7.81 14.28 4.25
CA ASP A 103 -9.16 14.19 4.82
C ASP A 103 -10.23 14.49 3.75
N LYS A 104 -9.96 15.48 2.87
CA LYS A 104 -10.86 15.86 1.78
C LYS A 104 -10.10 16.10 0.47
N VAL A 105 -10.68 15.62 -0.63
CA VAL A 105 -10.34 16.04 -1.99
C VAL A 105 -11.56 16.75 -2.58
N ILE A 106 -11.43 18.07 -2.75
CA ILE A 106 -12.49 18.97 -3.18
C ILE A 106 -12.24 19.33 -4.64
N CYS A 107 -13.20 19.10 -5.53
CA CYS A 107 -13.03 19.34 -6.97
C CYS A 107 -14.01 20.41 -7.43
N ILE A 108 -13.56 21.34 -8.26
CA ILE A 108 -14.33 22.50 -8.70
C ILE A 108 -14.77 22.32 -10.15
N GLY A 109 -16.07 22.14 -10.38
CA GLY A 109 -16.61 22.07 -11.73
C GLY A 109 -16.81 23.44 -12.37
N LEU A 110 -16.77 23.47 -13.70
CA LEU A 110 -17.12 24.66 -14.52
C LEU A 110 -16.32 25.91 -14.14
N ASN A 111 -15.02 25.75 -13.86
CA ASN A 111 -14.18 26.85 -13.38
C ASN A 111 -13.31 27.51 -14.46
N TYR A 112 -13.50 27.19 -15.74
CA TYR A 112 -12.90 27.88 -16.88
C TYR A 112 -14.00 28.41 -17.80
N LEU A 113 -13.88 29.66 -18.24
CA LEU A 113 -14.89 30.26 -19.12
C LEU A 113 -15.07 29.48 -20.42
N ALA A 114 -13.97 29.11 -21.08
CA ALA A 114 -14.02 28.35 -22.32
C ALA A 114 -14.55 26.92 -22.12
N HIS A 115 -14.31 26.30 -20.95
CA HIS A 115 -14.90 25.01 -20.61
C HIS A 115 -16.42 25.11 -20.34
N CYS A 116 -16.90 26.22 -19.77
CA CYS A 116 -18.34 26.48 -19.71
C CYS A 116 -18.93 26.60 -21.12
N GLN A 117 -18.24 27.30 -22.03
CA GLN A 117 -18.69 27.53 -23.40
C GLN A 117 -18.80 26.23 -24.22
N GLU A 118 -17.82 25.31 -24.15
CA GLU A 118 -17.89 24.03 -24.88
C GLU A 118 -19.05 23.14 -24.42
N GLN A 119 -19.53 23.35 -23.19
CA GLN A 119 -20.70 22.66 -22.64
C GLN A 119 -22.03 23.37 -22.92
N ASN A 120 -22.01 24.53 -23.56
CA ASN A 120 -23.15 25.46 -23.63
C ASN A 120 -23.70 25.84 -22.24
N ALA A 121 -22.83 25.91 -21.24
CA ALA A 121 -23.15 26.29 -19.87
C ALA A 121 -22.79 27.75 -19.58
N ARG A 122 -23.48 28.36 -18.61
CA ARG A 122 -23.09 29.68 -18.08
C ARG A 122 -22.12 29.50 -16.92
N PRO A 123 -21.08 30.35 -16.79
CA PRO A 123 -20.22 30.39 -15.62
C PRO A 123 -21.04 30.46 -14.32
N PRO A 124 -20.79 29.57 -13.35
CA PRO A 124 -21.53 29.58 -12.11
C PRO A 124 -21.12 30.78 -11.24
N ARG A 125 -22.10 31.44 -10.62
CA ARG A 125 -21.84 32.61 -9.73
C ARG A 125 -21.12 32.24 -8.44
N VAL A 126 -21.30 31.00 -7.98
CA VAL A 126 -20.62 30.43 -6.81
C VAL A 126 -19.87 29.17 -7.24
N PRO A 127 -18.74 28.82 -6.60
CA PRO A 127 -17.99 27.62 -6.95
C PRO A 127 -18.87 26.36 -6.88
N VAL A 128 -18.85 25.55 -7.96
CA VAL A 128 -19.53 24.25 -7.98
C VAL A 128 -18.61 23.21 -7.38
N ILE A 129 -18.86 22.85 -6.12
CA ILE A 129 -18.05 21.89 -5.38
C ILE A 129 -18.60 20.47 -5.56
N CYS A 130 -17.70 19.55 -5.89
CA CYS A 130 -17.88 18.12 -5.70
C CYS A 130 -16.67 17.53 -4.96
N SER A 131 -16.63 16.21 -4.82
CA SER A 131 -15.53 15.53 -4.16
C SER A 131 -15.01 14.36 -4.99
N LYS A 132 -13.74 14.05 -4.74
CA LYS A 132 -13.13 12.75 -5.03
C LYS A 132 -12.82 12.06 -3.71
N TRP A 133 -12.84 10.74 -3.67
CA TRP A 133 -12.43 10.00 -2.48
C TRP A 133 -10.91 9.85 -2.40
N GLY A 134 -10.36 9.87 -1.18
CA GLY A 134 -8.92 9.66 -0.97
C GLY A 134 -8.42 8.31 -1.50
N SER A 135 -9.29 7.29 -1.55
CA SER A 135 -8.97 5.95 -2.05
C SER A 135 -8.67 5.89 -3.54
N CYS A 136 -9.11 6.87 -4.35
CA CYS A 136 -8.83 6.90 -5.78
C CYS A 136 -7.51 7.60 -6.15
N ILE A 137 -6.76 8.08 -5.15
CA ILE A 137 -5.48 8.76 -5.37
C ILE A 137 -4.39 7.76 -5.75
N VAL A 138 -3.68 8.05 -6.83
CA VAL A 138 -2.51 7.29 -7.28
C VAL A 138 -1.37 8.22 -7.69
N GLY A 139 -0.16 7.67 -7.76
CA GLY A 139 1.05 8.41 -8.10
C GLY A 139 1.11 8.86 -9.56
N PRO A 140 2.11 9.71 -9.87
CA PRO A 140 2.26 10.34 -11.18
C PRO A 140 2.58 9.38 -12.33
N TYR A 141 2.99 8.14 -12.02
CA TYR A 141 3.37 7.13 -13.01
C TYR A 141 2.65 5.80 -12.81
N ASP A 142 1.67 5.75 -11.90
CA ASP A 142 0.86 4.56 -11.69
C ASP A 142 -0.09 4.34 -12.88
N GLU A 143 -0.50 3.10 -13.12
CA GLU A 143 -1.52 2.80 -14.12
C GLU A 143 -2.92 3.19 -13.65
N ILE A 144 -3.73 3.70 -14.58
CA ILE A 144 -5.14 4.07 -14.32
C ILE A 144 -6.04 2.92 -14.77
N CYS A 145 -6.93 2.50 -13.88
CA CYS A 145 -7.96 1.53 -14.13
C CYS A 145 -8.94 2.07 -15.18
N TYR A 146 -9.18 1.27 -16.22
CA TYR A 146 -10.27 1.44 -17.17
C TYR A 146 -11.39 0.45 -16.75
N PRO A 147 -12.35 0.85 -15.90
CA PRO A 147 -13.31 -0.08 -15.34
C PRO A 147 -14.35 -0.50 -16.38
N SER A 148 -14.80 -1.76 -16.32
CA SER A 148 -15.81 -2.30 -17.26
C SER A 148 -17.18 -1.63 -17.15
N ILE A 149 -17.44 -0.92 -16.04
CA ILE A 149 -18.73 -0.26 -15.78
C ILE A 149 -18.94 1.02 -16.59
N THR A 150 -17.89 1.53 -17.27
CA THR A 150 -17.95 2.73 -18.11
C THR A 150 -17.31 2.50 -19.46
N GLU A 151 -17.89 3.10 -20.48
CA GLU A 151 -17.33 3.20 -21.83
C GLU A 151 -16.97 4.64 -22.20
N GLN A 152 -17.24 5.61 -21.32
CA GLN A 152 -17.09 7.04 -21.58
C GLN A 152 -16.07 7.67 -20.64
N LEU A 153 -14.85 7.13 -20.64
CA LEU A 153 -13.76 7.62 -19.82
C LEU A 153 -13.10 8.84 -20.46
N ASP A 154 -12.84 9.87 -19.66
CA ASP A 154 -12.38 11.17 -20.14
C ASP A 154 -11.26 11.74 -19.27
N TYR A 155 -10.55 12.73 -19.83
CA TYR A 155 -9.41 13.39 -19.21
C TYR A 155 -9.75 14.83 -18.81
N GLU A 156 -9.17 15.30 -17.70
CA GLU A 156 -9.31 16.67 -17.20
C GLU A 156 -8.01 17.07 -16.47
N VAL A 157 -7.11 17.82 -17.11
CA VAL A 157 -5.91 18.34 -16.43
C VAL A 157 -6.24 19.53 -15.56
N GLU A 158 -5.78 19.49 -14.31
CA GLU A 158 -6.11 20.53 -13.34
C GLU A 158 -4.92 20.91 -12.47
N LEU A 159 -4.83 22.20 -12.14
CA LEU A 159 -4.02 22.67 -11.03
C LEU A 159 -4.67 22.20 -9.73
N ALA A 160 -3.89 21.53 -8.89
CA ALA A 160 -4.29 21.21 -7.52
C ALA A 160 -3.48 22.02 -6.51
N PHE A 161 -4.12 22.48 -5.44
CA PHE A 161 -3.44 23.13 -4.31
C PHE A 161 -3.74 22.38 -3.01
N VAL A 162 -2.78 22.43 -2.09
CA VAL A 162 -2.85 21.72 -0.80
C VAL A 162 -2.93 22.74 0.32
N ILE A 163 -3.82 22.50 1.28
CA ILE A 163 -3.93 23.31 2.50
C ILE A 163 -2.78 22.96 3.44
N GLY A 164 -2.05 23.96 3.93
CA GLY A 164 -0.95 23.80 4.89
C GLY A 164 -1.32 24.12 6.33
N ARG A 165 -2.41 24.84 6.56
CA ARG A 165 -2.83 25.32 7.89
C ARG A 165 -4.32 25.06 8.10
N GLN A 166 -4.69 24.62 9.29
CA GLN A 166 -6.10 24.47 9.65
C GLN A 166 -6.82 25.82 9.66
N GLY A 167 -8.03 25.90 9.10
CA GLY A 167 -8.82 27.12 9.13
C GLY A 167 -10.31 26.93 8.86
N LYS A 168 -11.12 27.86 9.40
CA LYS A 168 -12.58 27.91 9.27
C LYS A 168 -12.98 29.37 9.07
N SER A 169 -13.96 29.63 8.19
CA SER A 169 -14.44 30.98 7.89
C SER A 169 -13.33 31.96 7.52
N ILE A 170 -12.39 31.50 6.68
CA ILE A 170 -11.20 32.24 6.26
C ILE A 170 -11.62 33.41 5.37
N LYS A 171 -11.06 34.60 5.60
CA LYS A 171 -11.26 35.75 4.71
C LYS A 171 -10.47 35.55 3.42
N GLU A 172 -11.02 36.03 2.31
CA GLU A 172 -10.36 35.91 1.01
C GLU A 172 -8.97 36.58 0.97
N SER A 173 -8.80 37.71 1.66
CA SER A 173 -7.49 38.39 1.81
C SER A 173 -6.43 37.53 2.49
N ASP A 174 -6.83 36.61 3.36
CA ASP A 174 -5.94 35.83 4.22
C ASP A 174 -5.75 34.41 3.67
N ALA A 175 -6.50 34.05 2.62
CA ALA A 175 -6.62 32.69 2.10
C ALA A 175 -5.26 32.07 1.70
N MET A 176 -4.38 32.88 1.12
CA MET A 176 -3.07 32.41 0.66
C MET A 176 -2.16 32.02 1.82
N GLU A 177 -2.38 32.49 3.05
CA GLU A 177 -1.62 32.03 4.22
C GLU A 177 -1.94 30.59 4.63
N TYR A 178 -3.03 30.02 4.11
CA TYR A 178 -3.46 28.66 4.40
C TYR A 178 -3.03 27.66 3.32
N VAL A 179 -2.48 28.12 2.21
CA VAL A 179 -2.02 27.28 1.11
C VAL A 179 -0.57 26.88 1.35
N LEU A 180 -0.28 25.58 1.22
CA LEU A 180 1.07 25.04 1.30
C LEU A 180 1.81 25.15 -0.04
N GLY A 181 1.11 24.81 -1.11
CA GLY A 181 1.71 24.67 -2.43
C GLY A 181 0.79 24.01 -3.44
N TYR A 182 1.38 23.66 -4.59
CA TYR A 182 0.71 23.30 -5.82
C TYR A 182 1.25 21.99 -6.41
N THR A 183 0.39 21.22 -7.05
CA THR A 183 0.74 19.99 -7.76
C THR A 183 -0.13 19.82 -9.01
N VAL A 184 0.23 18.89 -9.89
CA VAL A 184 -0.62 18.52 -11.03
C VAL A 184 -1.57 17.40 -10.60
N ALA A 185 -2.82 17.47 -11.03
CA ALA A 185 -3.77 16.40 -10.86
C ALA A 185 -4.53 16.15 -12.17
N GLN A 186 -5.04 14.92 -12.31
CA GLN A 186 -6.00 14.58 -13.35
C GLN A 186 -7.36 14.24 -12.72
N ASP A 187 -8.41 14.93 -13.12
CA ASP A 187 -9.78 14.62 -12.70
C ASP A 187 -10.44 13.63 -13.69
N VAL A 188 -9.92 12.40 -13.68
CA VAL A 188 -10.43 11.32 -14.55
C VAL A 188 -11.93 11.13 -14.32
N SER A 189 -12.70 11.10 -15.40
CA SER A 189 -14.16 11.20 -15.34
C SER A 189 -14.84 10.16 -16.24
N ALA A 190 -15.67 9.30 -15.64
CA ALA A 190 -16.60 8.42 -16.34
C ALA A 190 -17.90 9.17 -16.65
N ARG A 191 -18.02 9.71 -17.87
CA ARG A 191 -19.06 10.69 -18.24
C ARG A 191 -20.47 10.13 -18.26
N ASP A 192 -20.63 8.85 -18.56
CA ASP A 192 -21.92 8.17 -18.48
C ASP A 192 -22.44 8.13 -17.03
N TRP A 193 -21.55 7.89 -16.07
CA TRP A 193 -21.87 7.92 -14.64
C TRP A 193 -22.04 9.33 -14.08
N GLN A 194 -21.22 10.28 -14.56
CA GLN A 194 -21.28 11.68 -14.12
C GLN A 194 -22.53 12.41 -14.63
N MET A 195 -22.89 12.23 -15.90
CA MET A 195 -23.86 13.10 -16.59
C MET A 195 -25.22 12.44 -16.83
N LYS A 196 -25.28 11.11 -16.88
CA LYS A 196 -26.49 10.38 -17.30
C LYS A 196 -27.05 9.48 -16.20
N LYS A 197 -26.20 8.72 -15.52
CA LYS A 197 -26.59 7.80 -14.43
C LYS A 197 -26.56 8.51 -13.07
N ASN A 198 -26.97 7.79 -12.02
CA ASN A 198 -26.86 8.20 -10.60
C ASN A 198 -27.36 9.62 -10.29
N ALA A 199 -28.55 9.98 -10.79
CA ALA A 199 -29.16 11.29 -10.59
C ALA A 199 -28.25 12.50 -10.95
N ARG A 200 -27.30 12.30 -11.87
CA ARG A 200 -26.32 13.32 -12.31
C ARG A 200 -25.40 13.84 -11.20
N GLN A 201 -25.27 13.10 -10.10
CA GLN A 201 -24.28 13.39 -9.06
C GLN A 201 -22.90 12.92 -9.51
N TRP A 202 -21.88 13.76 -9.34
CA TRP A 202 -20.57 13.54 -9.97
C TRP A 202 -19.68 12.54 -9.24
N LEU A 203 -19.96 12.27 -7.96
CA LEU A 203 -19.08 11.47 -7.09
C LEU A 203 -18.68 10.12 -7.71
N LEU A 204 -19.65 9.31 -8.15
CA LEU A 204 -19.38 7.98 -8.72
C LEU A 204 -18.65 8.05 -10.06
N GLY A 205 -18.89 9.10 -10.86
CA GLY A 205 -18.18 9.30 -12.13
C GLY A 205 -16.74 9.78 -11.94
N LYS A 206 -16.42 10.38 -10.79
CA LYS A 206 -15.11 10.99 -10.50
C LYS A 206 -14.28 10.24 -9.45
N SER A 207 -14.85 9.31 -8.68
CA SER A 207 -14.16 8.66 -7.54
C SER A 207 -13.91 7.17 -7.71
N MET A 208 -14.04 6.62 -8.92
CA MET A 208 -13.65 5.23 -9.17
C MET A 208 -12.15 5.06 -8.90
N ASP A 209 -11.72 3.85 -8.54
CA ASP A 209 -10.32 3.58 -8.20
C ASP A 209 -9.37 4.15 -9.25
N THR A 210 -8.25 4.73 -8.78
CA THR A 210 -7.20 5.38 -9.59
C THR A 210 -7.61 6.66 -10.35
N PHE A 211 -8.84 7.16 -10.22
CA PHE A 211 -9.29 8.35 -10.96
C PHE A 211 -8.69 9.68 -10.46
N CYS A 212 -7.83 9.68 -9.46
CA CYS A 212 -7.10 10.87 -8.99
C CYS A 212 -5.56 10.71 -9.07
N PRO A 213 -4.97 10.61 -10.28
CA PRO A 213 -3.52 10.71 -10.44
C PRO A 213 -3.04 12.09 -10.00
N MET A 214 -1.97 12.14 -9.20
CA MET A 214 -1.45 13.39 -8.64
C MET A 214 0.08 13.36 -8.52
N GLY A 215 0.73 14.48 -8.85
CA GLY A 215 2.18 14.63 -8.73
C GLY A 215 2.80 15.42 -9.89
N PRO A 216 4.10 15.23 -10.21
CA PRO A 216 5.05 14.35 -9.54
C PRO A 216 5.58 14.89 -8.20
N VAL A 217 5.37 16.18 -7.95
CA VAL A 217 5.83 16.88 -6.74
C VAL A 217 4.76 17.86 -6.24
N LEU A 218 4.84 18.22 -4.97
CA LEU A 218 4.20 19.40 -4.41
C LEU A 218 5.24 20.53 -4.36
N VAL A 219 5.02 21.58 -5.14
CA VAL A 219 5.87 22.78 -5.15
C VAL A 219 5.30 23.80 -4.18
N THR A 220 6.09 24.27 -3.23
CA THR A 220 5.58 25.18 -2.19
C THR A 220 5.24 26.55 -2.76
N GLN A 221 4.37 27.27 -2.06
CA GLN A 221 3.86 28.56 -2.53
C GLN A 221 4.97 29.59 -2.79
N ASP A 222 6.04 29.60 -1.98
CA ASP A 222 7.15 30.54 -2.13
C ASP A 222 8.00 30.31 -3.40
N GLU A 223 7.84 29.16 -4.06
CA GLU A 223 8.56 28.79 -5.29
C GLU A 223 7.77 29.08 -6.58
N ILE A 224 6.48 29.42 -6.46
CA ILE A 224 5.60 29.75 -7.58
C ILE A 224 5.11 31.20 -7.40
N PRO A 225 5.72 32.17 -8.11
CA PRO A 225 5.40 33.59 -7.94
C PRO A 225 3.93 33.93 -8.19
N ASP A 226 3.30 33.28 -9.16
CA ASP A 226 1.88 33.45 -9.48
C ASP A 226 1.23 32.12 -9.90
N PRO A 227 0.44 31.46 -9.04
CA PRO A 227 -0.26 30.22 -9.38
C PRO A 227 -1.42 30.46 -10.37
N HIS A 228 -1.84 31.71 -10.58
CA HIS A 228 -2.85 32.11 -11.55
C HIS A 228 -2.24 32.55 -12.87
N ASN A 229 -1.00 32.16 -13.20
CA ASN A 229 -0.41 32.40 -14.51
C ASN A 229 0.53 31.25 -14.95
N LEU A 230 0.06 30.01 -14.89
CA LEU A 230 0.81 28.82 -15.28
C LEU A 230 0.20 28.22 -16.55
N GLY A 231 1.03 27.90 -17.55
CA GLY A 231 0.58 27.09 -18.68
C GLY A 231 0.18 25.69 -18.20
N ILE A 232 -0.93 25.18 -18.74
CA ILE A 232 -1.52 23.89 -18.35
C ILE A 232 -1.88 23.11 -19.62
N ARG A 233 -1.36 21.89 -19.73
CA ARG A 233 -1.46 21.06 -20.94
C ARG A 233 -1.83 19.61 -20.62
N CYS A 234 -2.67 19.02 -21.45
CA CYS A 234 -2.99 17.59 -21.45
C CYS A 234 -2.67 17.01 -22.83
N ARG A 235 -1.90 15.92 -22.88
CA ARG A 235 -1.63 15.16 -24.11
C ARG A 235 -2.14 13.73 -23.96
N VAL A 236 -2.73 13.19 -25.02
CA VAL A 236 -3.11 11.78 -25.11
C VAL A 236 -2.31 11.15 -26.24
N ASN A 237 -1.47 10.17 -25.92
CA ASN A 237 -0.54 9.52 -26.84
C ASN A 237 0.35 10.54 -27.59
N GLY A 238 0.84 11.56 -26.88
CA GLY A 238 1.66 12.65 -27.42
C GLY A 238 0.88 13.73 -28.18
N ILE A 239 -0.42 13.57 -28.40
CA ILE A 239 -1.27 14.55 -29.09
C ILE A 239 -1.87 15.50 -28.07
N VAL A 240 -1.64 16.81 -28.23
CA VAL A 240 -2.22 17.85 -27.37
C VAL A 240 -3.75 17.82 -27.48
N LYS A 241 -4.42 17.70 -26.33
CA LYS A 241 -5.87 17.68 -26.20
C LYS A 241 -6.42 18.89 -25.44
N GLN A 242 -5.69 19.37 -24.44
CA GLN A 242 -5.98 20.61 -23.72
C GLN A 242 -4.70 21.45 -23.67
N ASP A 243 -4.81 22.76 -23.89
CA ASP A 243 -3.72 23.74 -23.79
C ASP A 243 -4.33 25.08 -23.38
N SER A 244 -3.95 25.58 -22.21
CA SER A 244 -4.55 26.78 -21.61
C SER A 244 -3.60 27.38 -20.56
N ASN A 245 -4.12 28.30 -19.76
CA ASN A 245 -3.41 28.92 -18.65
C ASN A 245 -4.34 29.07 -17.42
N THR A 246 -3.79 28.92 -16.22
CA THR A 246 -4.52 29.04 -14.95
C THR A 246 -5.06 30.45 -14.67
N ASN A 247 -4.63 31.47 -15.43
CA ASN A 247 -5.22 32.82 -15.40
C ASN A 247 -6.68 32.86 -15.85
N ASN A 248 -7.14 31.81 -16.54
CA ASN A 248 -8.51 31.65 -17.03
C ASN A 248 -9.48 31.03 -16.01
N LEU A 249 -9.01 30.74 -14.79
CA LEU A 249 -9.87 30.31 -13.69
C LEU A 249 -10.90 31.40 -13.35
N ILE A 250 -12.18 31.04 -13.32
CA ILE A 250 -13.28 31.92 -12.95
C ILE A 250 -13.22 32.25 -11.45
N HIS A 251 -13.19 31.22 -10.62
CA HIS A 251 -13.03 31.32 -9.17
C HIS A 251 -11.59 30.98 -8.81
N ARG A 252 -10.83 32.01 -8.42
CA ARG A 252 -9.41 31.87 -8.04
C ARG A 252 -9.24 31.25 -6.66
N ILE A 253 -8.04 30.76 -6.38
CA ILE A 253 -7.67 30.05 -5.14
C ILE A 253 -8.14 30.80 -3.87
N PRO A 254 -7.93 32.13 -3.71
CA PRO A 254 -8.40 32.84 -2.54
C PRO A 254 -9.92 32.72 -2.31
N ALA A 255 -10.70 32.89 -3.38
CA ALA A 255 -12.15 32.76 -3.33
C ALA A 255 -12.60 31.33 -3.02
N LEU A 256 -11.91 30.32 -3.56
CA LEU A 256 -12.21 28.90 -3.28
C LEU A 256 -11.99 28.56 -1.80
N VAL A 257 -10.86 28.95 -1.22
CA VAL A 257 -10.55 28.75 0.21
C VAL A 257 -11.56 29.47 1.10
N ALA A 258 -11.83 30.75 0.82
CA ALA A 258 -12.77 31.55 1.59
C ALA A 258 -14.20 31.01 1.50
N PHE A 259 -14.62 30.53 0.32
CA PHE A 259 -15.94 29.96 0.12
C PHE A 259 -16.09 28.61 0.83
N ALA A 260 -15.19 27.66 0.58
CA ALA A 260 -15.27 26.32 1.15
C ALA A 260 -15.17 26.32 2.69
N SER A 261 -14.30 27.17 3.25
CA SER A 261 -14.10 27.25 4.70
C SER A 261 -15.33 27.76 5.47
N LYS A 262 -16.31 28.39 4.81
CA LYS A 262 -17.61 28.73 5.42
C LYS A 262 -18.41 27.47 5.77
N PHE A 263 -18.32 26.42 4.96
CA PHE A 263 -19.12 25.20 5.11
C PHE A 263 -18.44 24.15 5.97
N PHE A 264 -17.15 23.88 5.75
CA PHE A 264 -16.38 22.89 6.51
C PHE A 264 -15.01 23.44 6.91
N THR A 265 -14.40 22.87 7.96
CA THR A 265 -13.03 23.23 8.37
C THR A 265 -12.06 22.65 7.36
N LEU A 266 -11.10 23.47 6.91
CA LEU A 266 -9.97 23.04 6.10
C LEU A 266 -8.86 22.57 7.03
N LEU A 267 -8.23 21.45 6.70
CA LEU A 267 -7.18 20.79 7.48
C LEU A 267 -5.88 20.71 6.65
N PRO A 268 -4.71 20.71 7.30
CA PRO A 268 -3.45 20.45 6.62
C PRO A 268 -3.51 19.13 5.82
N GLY A 269 -3.11 19.19 4.55
CA GLY A 269 -3.20 18.06 3.62
C GLY A 269 -4.51 17.96 2.86
N ASP A 270 -5.55 18.75 3.16
CA ASP A 270 -6.73 18.83 2.27
C ASP A 270 -6.31 19.30 0.87
N VAL A 271 -6.90 18.70 -0.16
CA VAL A 271 -6.57 18.99 -1.56
C VAL A 271 -7.75 19.63 -2.26
N PHE A 272 -7.49 20.70 -3.01
CA PHE A 272 -8.42 21.28 -3.97
C PHE A 272 -7.94 21.03 -5.38
N ILE A 273 -8.81 20.52 -6.26
CA ILE A 273 -8.60 20.39 -7.70
C ILE A 273 -9.46 21.47 -8.38
N THR A 274 -8.81 22.41 -9.07
CA THR A 274 -9.37 23.76 -9.30
C THR A 274 -10.27 23.90 -10.52
N GLY A 275 -10.51 22.83 -11.26
CA GLY A 275 -11.24 22.80 -12.52
C GLY A 275 -10.33 22.65 -13.73
N THR A 276 -10.93 22.20 -14.82
CA THR A 276 -10.25 21.84 -16.07
C THR A 276 -10.47 22.89 -17.19
N PRO A 277 -9.46 23.14 -18.05
CA PRO A 277 -9.60 23.98 -19.24
C PRO A 277 -10.46 23.31 -20.34
N PRO A 278 -10.82 24.03 -21.43
CA PRO A 278 -11.51 23.42 -22.56
C PRO A 278 -10.67 22.32 -23.25
N GLY A 279 -11.30 21.57 -24.15
CA GLY A 279 -10.68 20.48 -24.93
C GLY A 279 -10.97 19.09 -24.38
N VAL A 280 -11.90 19.00 -23.43
CA VAL A 280 -12.37 17.75 -22.82
C VAL A 280 -13.06 16.86 -23.86
N GLY A 281 -12.75 15.56 -23.84
CA GLY A 281 -13.06 14.63 -24.91
C GLY A 281 -14.54 14.50 -25.24
N ILE A 282 -15.41 14.46 -24.23
CA ILE A 282 -16.86 14.28 -24.42
C ILE A 282 -17.53 15.46 -25.15
N PHE A 283 -16.95 16.66 -25.10
CA PHE A 283 -17.51 17.86 -25.72
C PHE A 283 -16.99 18.12 -27.13
N LYS A 284 -16.06 17.29 -27.63
CA LYS A 284 -15.60 17.34 -29.02
C LYS A 284 -16.65 16.78 -29.98
N GLN A 285 -16.53 17.15 -31.26
CA GLN A 285 -17.40 16.70 -32.34
C GLN A 285 -16.56 16.06 -33.47
N PRO A 286 -16.53 14.72 -33.59
CA PRO A 286 -17.15 13.74 -32.68
C PRO A 286 -16.43 13.66 -31.31
N PRO A 287 -17.05 13.08 -30.27
CA PRO A 287 -16.39 12.88 -28.98
C PRO A 287 -15.09 12.07 -29.11
N GLU A 288 -14.04 12.53 -28.44
CA GLU A 288 -12.73 11.86 -28.40
C GLU A 288 -12.42 11.36 -26.98
N LEU A 289 -13.03 10.25 -26.60
CA LEU A 289 -12.87 9.64 -25.27
C LEU A 289 -11.61 8.76 -25.21
N LEU A 290 -11.13 8.55 -23.98
CA LEU A 290 -9.98 7.69 -23.73
C LEU A 290 -10.28 6.25 -24.12
N LYS A 291 -9.26 5.56 -24.61
CA LYS A 291 -9.28 4.14 -24.96
C LYS A 291 -8.34 3.36 -24.06
N LYS A 292 -8.59 2.06 -23.97
CA LYS A 292 -7.66 1.11 -23.33
C LYS A 292 -6.31 1.16 -24.05
N GLY A 293 -5.24 1.27 -23.30
CA GLY A 293 -3.87 1.42 -23.79
C GLY A 293 -3.38 2.86 -23.88
N ASP A 294 -4.28 3.86 -23.83
CA ASP A 294 -3.90 5.27 -23.96
C ASP A 294 -2.95 5.71 -22.84
N ILE A 295 -2.04 6.61 -23.20
CA ILE A 295 -1.13 7.27 -22.27
C ILE A 295 -1.54 8.73 -22.19
N VAL A 296 -1.82 9.20 -20.97
CA VAL A 296 -2.17 10.60 -20.73
C VAL A 296 -1.04 11.27 -19.98
N GLU A 297 -0.61 12.42 -20.50
CA GLU A 297 0.40 13.30 -19.91
C GLU A 297 -0.24 14.62 -19.53
N SER A 298 -0.14 14.98 -18.25
CA SER A 298 -0.69 16.22 -17.72
C SER A 298 0.43 17.05 -17.15
N GLU A 299 0.56 18.28 -17.64
CA GLU A 299 1.71 19.15 -17.40
C GLU A 299 1.24 20.53 -16.95
N ILE A 300 1.90 21.07 -15.93
CA ILE A 300 1.75 22.46 -15.51
C ILE A 300 3.15 23.08 -15.40
N ASP A 301 3.32 24.25 -16.01
CA ASP A 301 4.57 25.02 -15.97
C ASP A 301 5.03 25.21 -14.52
N GLU A 302 6.35 25.19 -14.29
CA GLU A 302 7.00 25.28 -12.97
C GLU A 302 6.73 24.12 -11.99
N ILE A 303 5.66 23.33 -12.18
CA ILE A 303 5.30 22.19 -11.33
C ILE A 303 5.85 20.88 -11.86
N GLY A 304 5.57 20.52 -13.11
CA GLY A 304 6.05 19.27 -13.72
C GLY A 304 4.97 18.53 -14.51
N CYS A 305 5.25 17.27 -14.83
CA CYS A 305 4.36 16.43 -15.64
C CYS A 305 4.14 15.07 -14.98
N LEU A 306 2.88 14.64 -14.88
CA LEU A 306 2.49 13.27 -14.58
C LEU A 306 2.13 12.54 -15.88
N ARG A 307 2.36 11.23 -15.92
CA ARG A 307 2.19 10.39 -17.10
C ARG A 307 1.65 9.03 -16.68
N ASN A 308 0.39 8.75 -17.01
CA ASN A 308 -0.27 7.51 -16.62
C ASN A 308 -0.78 6.73 -17.83
N LYS A 309 -0.67 5.40 -17.78
CA LYS A 309 -1.21 4.48 -18.79
C LYS A 309 -2.58 3.96 -18.36
N TYR A 310 -3.56 4.05 -19.24
CA TYR A 310 -4.95 3.65 -18.99
C TYR A 310 -5.14 2.22 -19.46
N MET A 311 -5.27 1.31 -18.52
CA MET A 311 -5.33 -0.12 -18.82
C MET A 311 -6.58 -0.71 -18.17
N VAL A 312 -7.09 -1.80 -18.75
CA VAL A 312 -7.87 -2.74 -17.95
C VAL A 312 -6.85 -3.39 -17.03
N LYS A 313 -6.53 -2.73 -15.92
CA LYS A 313 -5.61 -3.30 -14.95
C LYS A 313 -6.28 -4.57 -14.44
N GLY A 314 -5.62 -5.72 -14.57
CA GLY A 314 -5.88 -6.84 -13.67
C GLY A 314 -5.69 -6.25 -12.28
N SER A 315 -6.79 -5.99 -11.60
CA SER A 315 -6.83 -5.05 -10.48
C SER A 315 -5.70 -5.35 -9.48
N ASN A 316 -4.93 -4.34 -9.07
CA ASN A 316 -4.16 -4.43 -7.82
C ASN A 316 -5.10 -4.54 -6.60
N LEU A 317 -6.42 -4.54 -6.81
CA LEU A 317 -7.39 -4.98 -5.81
C LEU A 317 -7.11 -6.45 -5.52
N ARG A 318 -6.82 -6.71 -4.25
CA ARG A 318 -6.83 -8.06 -3.71
C ARG A 318 -8.18 -8.67 -4.02
N LYS A 319 -8.14 -9.84 -4.65
CA LYS A 319 -9.31 -10.64 -4.98
C LYS A 319 -9.23 -11.93 -4.20
N VAL A 320 -10.38 -12.48 -3.88
CA VAL A 320 -10.48 -13.85 -3.40
C VAL A 320 -10.81 -14.72 -4.60
N GLY A 321 -9.95 -15.69 -4.83
CA GLY A 321 -10.13 -16.69 -5.87
C GLY A 321 -10.22 -18.08 -5.27
N ALA A 322 -10.97 -18.96 -5.92
CA ALA A 322 -10.97 -20.38 -5.62
C ALA A 322 -10.09 -21.10 -6.64
N LEU A 323 -9.05 -21.79 -6.16
CA LEU A 323 -8.20 -22.62 -6.99
C LEU A 323 -8.97 -23.91 -7.32
N LEU A 324 -9.07 -24.25 -8.61
CA LEU A 324 -9.76 -25.44 -9.06
C LEU A 324 -8.87 -26.67 -8.94
N LYS A 325 -9.52 -27.84 -8.85
CA LYS A 325 -8.84 -29.14 -8.80
C LYS A 325 -7.81 -29.26 -9.94
N GLY A 326 -6.56 -29.56 -9.57
CA GLY A 326 -5.41 -29.60 -10.48
C GLY A 326 -4.47 -28.40 -10.37
N GLY A 327 -4.86 -27.32 -9.69
CA GLY A 327 -3.95 -26.23 -9.29
C GLY A 327 -3.52 -25.25 -10.39
N GLU A 328 -3.92 -25.48 -11.64
CA GLU A 328 -3.52 -24.63 -12.78
C GLU A 328 -4.47 -23.48 -13.06
N LYS A 329 -5.73 -23.60 -12.63
CA LYS A 329 -6.80 -22.65 -12.93
C LYS A 329 -7.50 -22.20 -11.65
N LEU A 330 -7.93 -20.96 -11.63
CA LEU A 330 -8.72 -20.38 -10.55
C LEU A 330 -9.89 -19.56 -11.09
N VAL A 331 -10.85 -19.31 -10.21
CA VAL A 331 -12.03 -18.50 -10.50
C VAL A 331 -12.07 -17.35 -9.51
N ASP A 332 -12.38 -16.15 -9.98
CA ASP A 332 -12.59 -14.98 -9.11
C ASP A 332 -13.96 -15.08 -8.44
N VAL A 333 -13.99 -15.12 -7.11
CA VAL A 333 -15.24 -15.16 -6.32
C VAL A 333 -15.56 -13.81 -5.67
N SER A 334 -14.70 -12.80 -5.83
CA SER A 334 -14.79 -11.52 -5.12
C SER A 334 -16.10 -10.77 -5.35
N SER A 335 -16.69 -10.85 -6.55
CA SER A 335 -17.95 -10.15 -6.87
C SER A 335 -19.17 -10.76 -6.17
N ARG A 336 -19.04 -11.96 -5.61
CA ARG A 336 -20.12 -12.67 -4.88
C ARG A 336 -19.98 -12.50 -3.37
N LEU A 337 -18.85 -11.95 -2.90
CA LEU A 337 -18.51 -11.83 -1.50
C LEU A 337 -18.73 -10.38 -1.01
N PRO A 338 -19.19 -10.19 0.23
CA PRO A 338 -19.41 -8.87 0.81
C PRO A 338 -18.08 -8.12 1.04
N GLY A 339 -18.06 -6.83 0.73
CA GLY A 339 -16.92 -5.94 0.97
C GLY A 339 -15.82 -6.10 -0.08
N THR A 340 -15.62 -5.09 -0.93
CA THR A 340 -14.55 -5.06 -1.95
C THR A 340 -13.59 -3.91 -1.64
N PRO A 341 -12.24 -4.12 -1.67
CA PRO A 341 -11.53 -5.39 -1.84
C PRO A 341 -11.67 -6.34 -0.63
N SER A 342 -11.85 -7.63 -0.89
CA SER A 342 -12.18 -8.64 0.13
C SER A 342 -10.92 -9.23 0.75
N PHE A 343 -10.75 -9.09 2.07
CA PHE A 343 -9.77 -9.89 2.82
C PHE A 343 -10.42 -11.22 3.18
N LEU A 344 -9.70 -12.34 3.06
CA LEU A 344 -10.25 -13.65 3.43
C LEU A 344 -10.71 -13.67 4.90
N LYS A 345 -10.00 -12.96 5.80
CA LYS A 345 -10.45 -12.70 7.17
C LYS A 345 -11.86 -12.12 7.26
N THR A 346 -12.18 -11.09 6.47
CA THR A 346 -13.51 -10.47 6.44
C THR A 346 -14.57 -11.46 5.99
N ILE A 347 -14.25 -12.34 5.04
CA ILE A 347 -15.16 -13.40 4.61
C ILE A 347 -15.40 -14.40 5.74
N LEU A 348 -14.36 -14.82 6.46
CA LEU A 348 -14.49 -15.71 7.63
C LEU A 348 -15.36 -15.11 8.74
N GLU A 349 -15.42 -13.78 8.86
CA GLU A 349 -16.24 -13.08 9.85
C GLU A 349 -17.70 -12.88 9.41
N THR A 350 -17.98 -12.89 8.10
CA THR A 350 -19.25 -12.38 7.53
C THR A 350 -20.02 -13.38 6.69
N VAL A 351 -19.38 -14.46 6.23
CA VAL A 351 -19.96 -15.45 5.31
C VAL A 351 -19.86 -16.84 5.93
N SER A 352 -20.97 -17.57 5.96
CA SER A 352 -20.96 -18.96 6.43
C SER A 352 -20.25 -19.89 5.43
N PHE A 353 -19.62 -20.95 5.91
CA PHE A 353 -18.93 -21.90 5.03
C PHE A 353 -19.81 -22.51 3.93
N PRO A 354 -21.07 -22.95 4.20
CA PRO A 354 -21.96 -23.44 3.14
C PRO A 354 -22.24 -22.39 2.06
N GLN A 355 -22.43 -21.13 2.46
CA GLN A 355 -22.65 -20.03 1.52
C GLN A 355 -21.39 -19.77 0.67
N LEU A 356 -20.21 -19.76 1.28
CA LEU A 356 -18.95 -19.59 0.56
C LEU A 356 -18.76 -20.70 -0.48
N LYS A 357 -19.06 -21.95 -0.11
CA LYS A 357 -18.99 -23.11 -1.01
C LYS A 357 -19.94 -22.95 -2.20
N ASP A 358 -21.20 -22.59 -1.96
CA ASP A 358 -22.17 -22.31 -3.02
C ASP A 358 -21.71 -21.18 -3.95
N ASP A 359 -21.12 -20.11 -3.42
CA ASP A 359 -20.62 -18.99 -4.22
C ASP A 359 -19.43 -19.38 -5.09
N VAL A 360 -18.52 -20.21 -4.56
CA VAL A 360 -17.41 -20.82 -5.30
C VAL A 360 -17.93 -21.73 -6.41
N ASP A 361 -18.86 -22.63 -6.10
CA ASP A 361 -19.43 -23.57 -7.06
C ASP A 361 -20.10 -22.83 -8.23
N ARG A 362 -20.91 -21.81 -7.95
CA ARG A 362 -21.53 -20.98 -8.99
C ARG A 362 -20.49 -20.21 -9.80
N ALA A 363 -19.49 -19.61 -9.14
CA ALA A 363 -18.42 -18.91 -9.84
C ALA A 363 -17.61 -19.83 -10.76
N SER A 364 -17.43 -21.10 -10.39
CA SER A 364 -16.74 -22.08 -11.22
C SER A 364 -17.51 -22.49 -12.48
N GLN A 365 -18.84 -22.39 -12.45
CA GLN A 365 -19.72 -22.71 -13.58
C GLN A 365 -19.93 -21.51 -14.51
N GLU A 366 -19.94 -20.30 -13.96
CA GLU A 366 -20.36 -19.08 -14.68
C GLU A 366 -19.21 -18.10 -14.98
N GLY A 367 -18.10 -18.18 -14.23
CA GLY A 367 -17.01 -17.21 -14.26
C GLY A 367 -15.90 -17.54 -15.27
N PRO A 368 -15.12 -16.53 -15.70
CA PRO A 368 -13.94 -16.77 -16.52
C PRO A 368 -12.87 -17.52 -15.70
N LEU A 369 -12.29 -18.56 -16.29
CA LEU A 369 -11.16 -19.28 -15.71
C LEU A 369 -9.87 -18.50 -15.94
N LEU A 370 -9.15 -18.19 -14.86
CA LEU A 370 -7.84 -17.54 -14.89
C LEU A 370 -6.76 -18.60 -14.72
N SER A 371 -5.62 -18.46 -15.41
CA SER A 371 -4.47 -19.29 -15.08
C SER A 371 -3.84 -18.83 -13.76
N ALA A 372 -3.45 -19.78 -12.91
CA ALA A 372 -2.68 -19.48 -11.70
C ALA A 372 -1.34 -18.77 -12.01
N SER A 373 -0.78 -18.98 -13.21
CA SER A 373 0.44 -18.32 -13.68
C SER A 373 0.25 -16.86 -14.12
N GLU A 374 -1.00 -16.45 -14.39
CA GLU A 374 -1.35 -15.09 -14.82
C GLU A 374 -1.70 -14.18 -13.64
N VAL A 375 -1.69 -14.70 -12.41
CA VAL A 375 -1.99 -13.95 -11.19
C VAL A 375 -0.81 -13.97 -10.22
N GLN A 376 -0.74 -12.95 -9.36
CA GLN A 376 0.13 -12.99 -8.19
C GLN A 376 -0.65 -13.57 -7.00
N LEU A 377 -0.20 -14.71 -6.48
CA LEU A 377 -0.75 -15.25 -5.23
C LEU A 377 -0.24 -14.45 -4.04
N LEU A 378 -1.17 -14.09 -3.15
CA LEU A 378 -0.89 -13.44 -1.87
C LEU A 378 -0.99 -14.46 -0.74
N ALA A 379 -0.52 -14.11 0.46
CA ALA A 379 -0.80 -14.90 1.65
C ALA A 379 -2.32 -15.04 1.84
N PRO A 380 -2.86 -16.25 2.07
CA PRO A 380 -4.30 -16.45 2.22
C PRO A 380 -4.91 -15.61 3.35
N ILE A 381 -4.16 -15.41 4.43
CA ILE A 381 -4.52 -14.52 5.54
C ILE A 381 -3.48 -13.40 5.66
N SER A 382 -3.89 -12.18 5.29
CA SER A 382 -3.13 -10.97 5.55
C SER A 382 -3.88 -10.13 6.59
N LEU A 383 -3.26 -9.81 7.72
CA LEU A 383 -3.85 -9.09 8.87
C LEU A 383 -4.69 -9.95 9.85
N PRO A 384 -4.19 -11.09 10.34
CA PRO A 384 -4.83 -11.77 11.47
C PRO A 384 -4.74 -10.91 12.74
N ASP A 385 -5.64 -11.16 13.69
CA ASP A 385 -5.50 -10.56 15.04
C ASP A 385 -4.31 -11.20 15.77
N LYS A 386 -4.17 -12.53 15.68
CA LYS A 386 -3.05 -13.28 16.27
C LYS A 386 -2.43 -14.28 15.30
N VAL A 387 -1.10 -14.37 15.35
CA VAL A 387 -0.33 -15.51 14.83
C VAL A 387 0.26 -16.24 16.04
N ILE A 388 -0.29 -17.41 16.35
CA ILE A 388 0.02 -18.22 17.52
C ILE A 388 0.95 -19.35 17.08
N CYS A 389 2.13 -19.46 17.68
CA CYS A 389 3.15 -20.40 17.24
C CYS A 389 3.46 -21.39 18.36
N ILE A 390 3.72 -22.65 18.00
CA ILE A 390 3.99 -23.73 18.96
C ILE A 390 5.44 -24.18 18.86
N GLY A 391 6.21 -23.96 19.92
CA GLY A 391 7.58 -24.45 20.03
C GLY A 391 7.64 -25.93 20.42
N LEU A 392 8.64 -26.65 19.89
CA LEU A 392 8.96 -28.04 20.27
C LEU A 392 7.77 -29.01 20.18
N ASN A 393 7.04 -28.97 19.06
CA ASN A 393 5.80 -29.74 18.89
C ASN A 393 5.93 -30.97 17.98
N TYR A 394 7.14 -31.37 17.58
CA TYR A 394 7.40 -32.56 16.77
C TYR A 394 8.23 -33.56 17.57
N LEU A 395 7.75 -34.80 17.66
CA LEU A 395 8.41 -35.85 18.45
C LEU A 395 9.83 -36.16 17.95
N ASP A 396 9.97 -36.28 16.63
CA ASP A 396 11.23 -36.51 15.94
C ASP A 396 12.18 -35.29 16.02
N HIS A 397 11.67 -34.07 16.11
CA HIS A 397 12.49 -32.88 16.38
C HIS A 397 13.00 -32.82 17.82
N CYS A 398 12.17 -33.23 18.80
CA CYS A 398 12.62 -33.39 20.18
C CYS A 398 13.74 -34.44 20.29
N GLN A 399 13.64 -35.53 19.52
CA GLN A 399 14.69 -36.56 19.44
C GLN A 399 16.00 -36.02 18.84
N GLU A 400 15.94 -35.22 17.77
CA GLU A 400 17.12 -34.55 17.17
C GLU A 400 17.90 -33.71 18.21
N GLN A 401 17.17 -32.99 19.06
CA GLN A 401 17.76 -32.14 20.08
C GLN A 401 18.13 -32.87 21.39
N ASN A 402 17.82 -34.17 21.50
CA ASN A 402 17.86 -34.91 22.78
C ASN A 402 17.09 -34.19 23.91
N ALA A 403 15.95 -33.58 23.58
CA ALA A 403 15.10 -32.84 24.50
C ALA A 403 13.81 -33.62 24.81
N PRO A 404 13.32 -33.63 26.07
CA PRO A 404 12.04 -34.26 26.37
C PRO A 404 10.87 -33.48 25.74
N PRO A 405 9.86 -34.18 25.17
CA PRO A 405 8.63 -33.54 24.70
C PRO A 405 7.96 -32.69 25.80
N PRO A 406 7.55 -31.44 25.51
CA PRO A 406 6.83 -30.61 26.47
C PRO A 406 5.49 -31.25 26.87
N LYS A 407 5.17 -31.23 28.17
CA LYS A 407 3.88 -31.73 28.67
C LYS A 407 2.70 -30.83 28.31
N GLU A 408 2.95 -29.53 28.15
CA GLU A 408 1.98 -28.52 27.74
C GLU A 408 2.50 -27.77 26.51
N PRO A 409 1.62 -27.26 25.64
CA PRO A 409 2.04 -26.50 24.46
C PRO A 409 2.87 -25.26 24.83
N VAL A 410 4.05 -25.12 24.22
CA VAL A 410 4.90 -23.93 24.38
C VAL A 410 4.45 -22.87 23.37
N ILE A 411 3.61 -21.93 23.83
CA ILE A 411 3.06 -20.88 22.97
C ILE A 411 3.96 -19.65 22.94
N PHE A 412 4.21 -19.15 21.72
CA PHE A 412 4.72 -17.80 21.46
C PHE A 412 3.92 -17.17 20.31
N SER A 413 4.29 -15.96 19.90
CA SER A 413 3.59 -15.24 18.84
C SER A 413 4.51 -14.69 17.77
N LYS A 414 3.92 -14.51 16.58
CA LYS A 414 4.41 -13.64 15.52
C LYS A 414 3.43 -12.48 15.31
N TRP A 415 3.88 -11.40 14.68
CA TRP A 415 3.01 -10.29 14.29
C TRP A 415 2.44 -10.49 12.89
N GLY A 416 1.19 -10.05 12.66
CA GLY A 416 0.60 -10.09 11.32
C GLY A 416 1.38 -9.29 10.26
N SER A 417 2.21 -8.32 10.68
CA SER A 417 3.04 -7.50 9.79
C SER A 417 4.23 -8.26 9.15
N CYS A 418 4.66 -9.38 9.73
CA CYS A 418 5.75 -10.18 9.16
C CYS A 418 5.27 -11.22 8.12
N ILE A 419 3.96 -11.29 7.88
CA ILE A 419 3.37 -12.20 6.89
C ILE A 419 3.65 -11.70 5.48
N VAL A 420 4.18 -12.59 4.64
CA VAL A 420 4.37 -12.37 3.20
C VAL A 420 3.83 -13.55 2.39
N GLY A 421 3.58 -13.32 1.11
CA GLY A 421 2.99 -14.31 0.21
C GLY A 421 3.91 -15.48 -0.13
N PRO A 422 3.36 -16.49 -0.83
CA PRO A 422 4.07 -17.73 -1.13
C PRO A 422 5.26 -17.57 -2.08
N TYR A 423 5.37 -16.41 -2.76
CA TYR A 423 6.45 -16.12 -3.71
C TYR A 423 7.17 -14.80 -3.44
N ASP A 424 6.88 -14.17 -2.29
CA ASP A 424 7.54 -12.93 -1.88
C ASP A 424 8.96 -13.21 -1.39
N GLU A 425 9.77 -12.16 -1.21
CA GLU A 425 11.14 -12.28 -0.73
C GLU A 425 11.20 -12.39 0.80
N ILE A 426 12.17 -13.16 1.32
CA ILE A 426 12.57 -13.16 2.74
C ILE A 426 13.76 -12.22 2.87
N TYR A 427 13.57 -11.10 3.55
CA TYR A 427 14.64 -10.16 3.80
C TYR A 427 15.61 -10.73 4.84
N TYR A 428 16.91 -10.71 4.53
CA TYR A 428 17.98 -11.05 5.46
C TYR A 428 18.46 -9.76 6.16
N PRO A 429 18.06 -9.51 7.42
CA PRO A 429 18.39 -8.27 8.11
C PRO A 429 19.86 -8.24 8.51
N SER A 430 20.51 -7.07 8.40
CA SER A 430 21.92 -6.89 8.78
C SER A 430 22.19 -7.07 10.28
N ILE A 431 21.15 -7.15 11.12
CA ILE A 431 21.26 -7.31 12.58
C ILE A 431 21.42 -8.77 13.02
N THR A 432 21.26 -9.74 12.11
CA THR A 432 21.44 -11.17 12.39
C THR A 432 22.48 -11.77 11.44
N GLU A 433 23.18 -12.79 11.92
CA GLU A 433 24.09 -13.62 11.12
C GLU A 433 23.62 -15.08 11.10
N GLN A 434 22.44 -15.37 11.66
CA GLN A 434 21.97 -16.74 11.91
C GLN A 434 20.51 -16.91 11.49
N LEU A 435 20.22 -16.66 10.20
CA LEU A 435 18.89 -16.83 9.62
C LEU A 435 18.62 -18.31 9.33
N ASP A 436 17.46 -18.82 9.74
CA ASP A 436 17.13 -20.24 9.70
C ASP A 436 15.72 -20.49 9.15
N TYR A 437 15.48 -21.71 8.67
CA TYR A 437 14.22 -22.18 8.12
C TYR A 437 13.55 -23.21 9.04
N GLU A 438 12.22 -23.18 9.07
CA GLU A 438 11.31 -24.07 9.81
C GLU A 438 10.00 -24.18 9.00
N VAL A 439 9.84 -25.25 8.18
CA VAL A 439 8.54 -25.52 7.53
C VAL A 439 7.53 -25.99 8.57
N GLU A 440 6.30 -25.47 8.50
CA GLU A 440 5.26 -25.82 9.46
C GLU A 440 3.87 -25.92 8.81
N LEU A 441 3.05 -26.84 9.33
CA LEU A 441 1.61 -26.83 9.08
C LEU A 441 0.99 -25.65 9.83
N ALA A 442 0.21 -24.84 9.12
CA ALA A 442 -0.60 -23.79 9.72
C ALA A 442 -2.09 -24.08 9.56
N PHE A 443 -2.89 -23.71 10.56
CA PHE A 443 -4.34 -23.77 10.49
C PHE A 443 -4.97 -22.43 10.87
N VAL A 444 -6.13 -22.14 10.29
CA VAL A 444 -6.84 -20.88 10.45
C VAL A 444 -8.13 -21.11 11.21
N ILE A 445 -8.41 -20.27 12.21
CA ILE A 445 -9.69 -20.28 12.95
C ILE A 445 -10.79 -19.68 12.06
N GLY A 446 -11.92 -20.37 11.92
CA GLY A 446 -13.09 -19.91 11.18
C GLY A 446 -14.22 -19.37 12.06
N ARG A 447 -14.20 -19.67 13.36
CA ARG A 447 -15.27 -19.32 14.29
C ARG A 447 -14.70 -18.71 15.57
N GLN A 448 -15.35 -17.66 16.07
CA GLN A 448 -14.99 -17.08 17.36
C GLN A 448 -15.28 -18.06 18.51
N GLY A 449 -14.33 -18.21 19.44
CA GLY A 449 -14.53 -19.08 20.61
C GLY A 449 -13.58 -18.80 21.78
N LYS A 450 -14.04 -19.14 22.98
CA LYS A 450 -13.31 -18.99 24.26
C LYS A 450 -13.60 -20.21 25.12
N SER A 451 -12.60 -20.73 25.82
CA SER A 451 -12.73 -21.94 26.67
C SER A 451 -13.34 -23.13 25.93
N ILE A 452 -12.88 -23.37 24.71
CA ILE A 452 -13.38 -24.40 23.79
C ILE A 452 -12.97 -25.78 24.32
N LYS A 453 -13.90 -26.75 24.29
CA LYS A 453 -13.55 -28.14 24.63
C LYS A 453 -12.78 -28.78 23.49
N GLU A 454 -11.85 -29.66 23.81
CA GLU A 454 -11.05 -30.39 22.81
C GLU A 454 -11.93 -31.18 21.82
N SER A 455 -13.02 -31.79 22.29
CA SER A 455 -13.97 -32.52 21.44
C SER A 455 -14.71 -31.63 20.43
N GLU A 456 -14.81 -30.33 20.69
CA GLU A 456 -15.52 -29.35 19.85
C GLU A 456 -14.53 -28.54 18.99
N ALA A 457 -13.22 -28.67 19.24
CA ALA A 457 -12.18 -27.79 18.70
C ALA A 457 -12.14 -27.75 17.17
N MET A 458 -12.36 -28.89 16.52
CA MET A 458 -12.34 -28.98 15.07
C MET A 458 -13.48 -28.19 14.40
N GLU A 459 -14.58 -27.89 15.10
CA GLU A 459 -15.65 -27.04 14.57
C GLU A 459 -15.26 -25.55 14.47
N TYR A 460 -14.13 -25.17 15.06
CA TYR A 460 -13.61 -23.81 15.04
C TYR A 460 -12.51 -23.60 13.99
N VAL A 461 -12.02 -24.68 13.36
CA VAL A 461 -11.00 -24.62 12.32
C VAL A 461 -11.67 -24.40 10.97
N PHE A 462 -11.18 -23.45 10.18
CA PHE A 462 -11.65 -23.24 8.81
C PHE A 462 -10.90 -24.13 7.82
N GLY A 463 -9.57 -24.22 7.98
CA GLY A 463 -8.71 -24.86 7.00
C GLY A 463 -7.24 -24.77 7.32
N TYR A 464 -6.43 -25.24 6.37
CA TYR A 464 -5.00 -25.49 6.50
C TYR A 464 -4.20 -24.79 5.40
N THR A 465 -2.98 -24.35 5.73
CA THR A 465 -2.04 -23.75 4.79
C THR A 465 -0.60 -24.10 5.17
N VAL A 466 0.37 -23.79 4.30
CA VAL A 466 1.80 -23.93 4.62
C VAL A 466 2.32 -22.61 5.16
N ALA A 467 3.19 -22.68 6.16
CA ALA A 467 3.94 -21.55 6.66
C ALA A 467 5.42 -21.88 6.80
N GLN A 468 6.24 -20.83 6.80
CA GLN A 468 7.68 -20.89 7.01
C GLN A 468 8.01 -19.98 8.21
N ASP A 469 8.35 -20.58 9.35
CA ASP A 469 8.66 -19.85 10.59
C ASP A 469 10.13 -19.43 10.64
N VAL A 470 10.47 -18.42 9.83
CA VAL A 470 11.86 -17.94 9.74
C VAL A 470 12.34 -17.41 11.09
N SER A 471 13.56 -17.79 11.46
CA SER A 471 14.15 -17.47 12.75
C SER A 471 15.53 -16.82 12.62
N ALA A 472 15.75 -15.71 13.33
CA ALA A 472 17.08 -15.18 13.62
C ALA A 472 17.61 -15.80 14.92
N ARG A 473 18.40 -16.88 14.82
CA ARG A 473 18.77 -17.74 15.95
C ARG A 473 19.66 -17.07 16.98
N ASP A 474 20.50 -16.14 16.56
CA ASP A 474 21.30 -15.33 17.47
C ASP A 474 20.41 -14.45 18.37
N TRP A 475 19.31 -13.91 17.83
CA TRP A 475 18.32 -13.16 18.59
C TRP A 475 17.43 -14.05 19.46
N GLN A 476 17.00 -15.20 18.94
CA GLN A 476 16.15 -16.15 19.66
C GLN A 476 16.88 -16.79 20.86
N MET A 477 18.13 -17.23 20.67
CA MET A 477 18.82 -18.10 21.65
C MET A 477 19.87 -17.39 22.50
N LYS A 478 20.43 -16.27 22.03
CA LYS A 478 21.62 -15.64 22.67
C LYS A 478 21.36 -14.21 23.14
N LYS A 479 20.61 -13.41 22.38
CA LYS A 479 20.32 -12.00 22.71
C LYS A 479 18.97 -11.85 23.42
N ASN A 480 18.62 -10.61 23.79
CA ASN A 480 17.31 -10.22 24.33
C ASN A 480 16.77 -11.15 25.45
N ALA A 481 17.63 -11.50 26.41
CA ALA A 481 17.28 -12.42 27.50
C ALA A 481 16.67 -13.76 27.05
N ARG A 482 17.03 -14.24 25.85
CA ARG A 482 16.52 -15.47 25.22
C ARG A 482 15.01 -15.46 24.97
N GLN A 483 14.40 -14.27 24.88
CA GLN A 483 13.02 -14.11 24.46
C GLN A 483 12.90 -14.25 22.94
N TRP A 484 11.85 -14.95 22.48
CA TRP A 484 11.76 -15.39 21.09
C TRP A 484 11.22 -14.32 20.14
N LEU A 485 10.43 -13.36 20.67
CA LEU A 485 9.69 -12.39 19.87
C LEU A 485 10.56 -11.69 18.80
N LEU A 486 11.69 -11.11 19.19
CA LEU A 486 12.56 -10.38 18.26
C LEU A 486 13.28 -11.29 17.25
N GLY A 487 13.50 -12.56 17.60
CA GLY A 487 14.06 -13.55 16.67
C GLY A 487 13.02 -14.09 15.69
N LYS A 488 11.73 -13.96 16.00
CA LYS A 488 10.60 -14.54 15.26
C LYS A 488 9.76 -13.52 14.50
N CYS A 489 9.76 -12.23 14.86
CA CYS A 489 8.82 -11.23 14.32
C CYS A 489 9.43 -10.20 13.38
N MET A 490 10.66 -10.39 12.89
CA MET A 490 11.25 -9.47 11.92
C MET A 490 10.43 -9.48 10.61
N ASP A 491 10.45 -8.37 9.86
CA ASP A 491 9.70 -8.27 8.60
C ASP A 491 10.02 -9.46 7.68
N THR A 492 9.01 -9.96 6.96
CA THR A 492 9.07 -11.13 6.05
C THR A 492 9.32 -12.50 6.70
N PHE A 493 9.40 -12.61 8.04
CA PHE A 493 9.70 -13.89 8.70
C PHE A 493 8.52 -14.88 8.76
N CYS A 494 7.39 -14.58 8.12
CA CYS A 494 6.24 -15.48 8.04
C CYS A 494 5.71 -15.64 6.61
N PRO A 495 6.48 -16.22 5.66
CA PRO A 495 5.91 -16.64 4.38
C PRO A 495 4.78 -17.65 4.59
N MET A 496 3.66 -17.45 3.89
CA MET A 496 2.45 -18.27 4.06
C MET A 496 1.70 -18.47 2.74
N GLY A 497 1.18 -19.67 2.51
CA GLY A 497 0.41 -20.02 1.32
C GLY A 497 0.73 -21.42 0.80
N PRO A 498 0.53 -21.72 -0.50
CA PRO A 498 -0.03 -20.84 -1.53
C PRO A 498 -1.54 -20.67 -1.45
N VAL A 499 -2.24 -21.54 -0.72
CA VAL A 499 -3.70 -21.58 -0.61
C VAL A 499 -4.14 -21.86 0.84
N LEU A 500 -5.40 -21.59 1.16
CA LEU A 500 -6.07 -22.07 2.37
C LEU A 500 -7.03 -23.19 1.97
N VAL A 501 -6.66 -24.44 2.22
CA VAL A 501 -7.48 -25.62 1.93
C VAL A 501 -8.50 -25.80 3.04
N THR A 502 -9.76 -26.00 2.69
CA THR A 502 -10.85 -26.08 3.67
C THR A 502 -10.79 -27.39 4.44
N GLN A 503 -11.29 -27.38 5.67
CA GLN A 503 -11.23 -28.54 6.56
C GLN A 503 -11.88 -29.80 5.96
N ASP A 504 -12.94 -29.67 5.15
CA ASP A 504 -13.63 -30.80 4.52
C ASP A 504 -12.82 -31.46 3.38
N GLU A 505 -11.83 -30.77 2.82
CA GLU A 505 -10.97 -31.30 1.76
C GLU A 505 -9.76 -32.09 2.28
N ILE A 506 -9.37 -31.87 3.55
CA ILE A 506 -8.28 -32.62 4.21
C ILE A 506 -8.89 -33.34 5.44
N PRO A 507 -9.35 -34.59 5.29
CA PRO A 507 -10.00 -35.33 6.38
C PRO A 507 -9.08 -35.63 7.57
N ASP A 508 -7.77 -35.80 7.33
CA ASP A 508 -6.78 -36.07 8.37
C ASP A 508 -5.55 -35.15 8.26
N PRO A 509 -5.57 -33.96 8.90
CA PRO A 509 -4.43 -33.04 8.91
C PRO A 509 -3.23 -33.56 9.73
N HIS A 510 -3.40 -34.66 10.48
CA HIS A 510 -2.35 -35.29 11.29
C HIS A 510 -1.66 -36.45 10.56
N ASN A 511 -1.74 -36.51 9.23
CA ASN A 511 -1.03 -37.52 8.43
C ASN A 511 -0.52 -36.98 7.07
N LEU A 512 -0.04 -35.75 7.03
CA LEU A 512 0.48 -35.10 5.81
C LEU A 512 2.01 -35.12 5.78
N GLY A 513 2.61 -35.49 4.64
CA GLY A 513 4.05 -35.31 4.46
C GLY A 513 4.41 -33.83 4.44
N ILE A 514 5.52 -33.47 5.08
CA ILE A 514 5.99 -32.10 5.26
C ILE A 514 7.48 -32.01 4.93
N ARG A 515 7.84 -31.10 4.02
CA ARG A 515 9.20 -31.01 3.46
C ARG A 515 9.67 -29.57 3.33
N CYS A 516 10.97 -29.36 3.57
CA CYS A 516 11.67 -28.10 3.31
C CYS A 516 12.87 -28.38 2.41
N ARG A 517 13.05 -27.60 1.34
CA ARG A 517 14.23 -27.63 0.47
C ARG A 517 14.89 -26.25 0.45
N VAL A 518 16.22 -26.25 0.43
CA VAL A 518 17.01 -25.03 0.19
C VAL A 518 17.87 -25.26 -1.03
N ASN A 519 17.67 -24.44 -2.07
CA ASN A 519 18.31 -24.59 -3.38
C ASN A 519 18.11 -25.99 -3.98
N GLY A 520 16.90 -26.55 -3.86
CA GLY A 520 16.56 -27.89 -4.33
C GLY A 520 17.06 -29.05 -3.46
N ILE A 521 17.85 -28.78 -2.41
CA ILE A 521 18.36 -29.81 -1.50
C ILE A 521 17.39 -29.96 -0.33
N VAL A 522 16.89 -31.18 -0.12
CA VAL A 522 16.01 -31.50 1.02
C VAL A 522 16.75 -31.26 2.34
N LYS A 523 16.15 -30.46 3.20
CA LYS A 523 16.66 -30.09 4.52
C LYS A 523 15.83 -30.69 5.65
N GLN A 524 14.50 -30.70 5.49
CA GLN A 524 13.53 -31.31 6.40
C GLN A 524 12.61 -32.22 5.57
N ASP A 525 12.29 -33.41 6.09
CA ASP A 525 11.36 -34.38 5.50
C ASP A 525 10.76 -35.24 6.62
N SER A 526 9.47 -35.09 6.88
CA SER A 526 8.75 -35.76 7.96
C SER A 526 7.24 -35.84 7.65
N ASN A 527 6.42 -36.08 8.66
CA ASN A 527 4.97 -36.15 8.59
C ASN A 527 4.30 -35.48 9.79
N THR A 528 3.14 -34.85 9.59
CA THR A 528 2.38 -34.17 10.65
C THR A 528 1.83 -35.13 11.72
N ASN A 529 1.91 -36.46 11.51
CA ASN A 529 1.62 -37.46 12.53
C ASN A 529 2.59 -37.43 13.73
N ASN A 530 3.74 -36.78 13.57
CA ASN A 530 4.73 -36.55 14.63
C ASN A 530 4.37 -35.36 15.55
N LEU A 531 3.27 -34.64 15.29
CA LEU A 531 2.79 -33.58 16.17
C LEU A 531 2.48 -34.12 17.58
N ILE A 532 3.16 -33.59 18.60
CA ILE A 532 2.97 -33.97 20.01
C ILE A 532 1.61 -33.47 20.50
N HIS A 533 1.37 -32.17 20.38
CA HIS A 533 0.08 -31.54 20.68
C HIS A 533 -0.66 -31.31 19.38
N ARG A 534 -1.70 -32.12 19.14
CA ARG A 534 -2.54 -32.05 17.95
C ARG A 534 -3.46 -30.82 17.97
N ILE A 535 -3.98 -30.47 16.79
CA ILE A 535 -4.84 -29.29 16.57
C ILE A 535 -5.97 -29.15 17.60
N PRO A 536 -6.74 -30.20 17.94
CA PRO A 536 -7.79 -30.08 18.96
C PRO A 536 -7.28 -29.62 20.33
N ALA A 537 -6.16 -30.18 20.78
CA ALA A 537 -5.52 -29.84 22.04
C ALA A 537 -4.98 -28.40 22.03
N LEU A 538 -4.40 -27.96 20.91
CA LEU A 538 -3.89 -26.58 20.75
C LEU A 538 -5.01 -25.54 20.86
N VAL A 539 -6.13 -25.74 20.16
CA VAL A 539 -7.31 -24.86 20.21
C VAL A 539 -7.90 -24.83 21.62
N ALA A 540 -8.11 -26.00 22.24
CA ALA A 540 -8.65 -26.10 23.59
C ALA A 540 -7.73 -25.45 24.63
N PHE A 541 -6.40 -25.62 24.49
CA PHE A 541 -5.43 -25.04 25.41
C PHE A 541 -5.37 -23.51 25.27
N ALA A 542 -5.15 -22.99 24.06
CA ALA A 542 -5.01 -21.56 23.82
C ALA A 542 -6.29 -20.78 24.18
N SER A 543 -7.46 -21.33 23.87
CA SER A 543 -8.75 -20.67 24.15
C SER A 543 -9.05 -20.50 25.65
N LYS A 544 -8.34 -21.19 26.56
CA LYS A 544 -8.41 -20.93 28.01
C LYS A 544 -7.84 -19.55 28.36
N PHE A 545 -6.82 -19.09 27.64
CA PHE A 545 -6.08 -17.87 27.96
C PHE A 545 -6.64 -16.65 27.23
N PHE A 546 -6.93 -16.76 25.94
CA PHE A 546 -7.50 -15.66 25.13
C PHE A 546 -8.63 -16.16 24.21
N THR A 547 -9.44 -15.25 23.69
CA THR A 547 -10.49 -15.57 22.71
C THR A 547 -9.83 -15.79 21.35
N LEU A 548 -10.22 -16.87 20.66
CA LEU A 548 -9.87 -17.12 19.27
C LEU A 548 -10.89 -16.43 18.36
N LEU A 549 -10.41 -15.77 17.31
CA LEU A 549 -11.20 -15.01 16.35
C LEU A 549 -11.06 -15.61 14.95
N PRO A 550 -12.09 -15.47 14.08
CA PRO A 550 -11.95 -15.83 12.68
C PRO A 550 -10.75 -15.13 12.02
N GLY A 551 -9.93 -15.90 11.31
CA GLY A 551 -8.68 -15.45 10.73
C GLY A 551 -7.46 -15.52 11.65
N ASP A 552 -7.59 -15.84 12.95
CA ASP A 552 -6.41 -16.18 13.77
C ASP A 552 -5.69 -17.39 13.16
N VAL A 553 -4.36 -17.33 13.14
CA VAL A 553 -3.51 -18.37 12.55
C VAL A 553 -2.73 -19.07 13.64
N PHE A 554 -2.73 -20.40 13.61
CA PHE A 554 -1.79 -21.22 14.37
C PHE A 554 -0.71 -21.77 13.44
N ILE A 555 0.55 -21.71 13.88
CA ILE A 555 1.68 -22.39 13.25
C ILE A 555 2.19 -23.46 14.22
N THR A 556 2.18 -24.72 13.78
CA THR A 556 2.07 -25.88 14.69
C THR A 556 3.39 -26.48 15.15
N GLY A 557 4.52 -25.89 14.81
CA GLY A 557 5.86 -26.42 15.03
C GLY A 557 6.46 -27.05 13.77
N THR A 558 7.77 -27.28 13.82
CA THR A 558 8.57 -27.77 12.69
C THR A 558 9.20 -29.15 12.96
N PRO A 559 9.34 -30.02 11.93
CA PRO A 559 10.05 -31.30 12.02
C PRO A 559 11.58 -31.14 12.16
N PRO A 560 12.34 -32.24 12.39
CA PRO A 560 13.80 -32.21 12.44
C PRO A 560 14.44 -31.74 11.13
N GLY A 561 15.72 -31.40 11.17
CA GLY A 561 16.49 -30.88 10.03
C GLY A 561 16.65 -29.36 10.03
N VAL A 562 16.28 -28.71 11.13
CA VAL A 562 16.47 -27.29 11.38
C VAL A 562 17.96 -26.92 11.32
N GLY A 563 18.29 -25.86 10.59
CA GLY A 563 19.67 -25.53 10.19
C GLY A 563 20.64 -25.36 11.37
N ILE A 564 20.20 -24.71 12.45
CA ILE A 564 21.05 -24.45 13.63
C ILE A 564 21.46 -25.72 14.41
N PHE A 565 20.69 -26.80 14.31
CA PHE A 565 20.95 -28.04 15.05
C PHE A 565 21.79 -29.05 14.24
N LYS A 566 22.03 -28.79 12.95
CA LYS A 566 22.95 -29.58 12.12
C LYS A 566 24.41 -29.40 12.58
N GLN A 567 25.24 -30.40 12.26
CA GLN A 567 26.67 -30.40 12.57
C GLN A 567 27.48 -30.60 11.27
N PRO A 568 28.09 -29.54 10.71
CA PRO A 568 28.02 -28.13 11.14
C PRO A 568 26.64 -27.48 10.88
N PRO A 569 26.32 -26.32 11.50
CA PRO A 569 25.08 -25.60 11.21
C PRO A 569 24.94 -25.22 9.74
N GLU A 570 23.74 -25.38 9.19
CA GLU A 570 23.40 -25.03 7.80
C GLU A 570 22.34 -23.93 7.77
N LEU A 571 22.77 -22.68 7.89
CA LEU A 571 21.90 -21.51 7.95
C LEU A 571 21.70 -20.88 6.58
N LEU A 572 20.59 -20.17 6.41
CA LEU A 572 20.25 -19.46 5.17
C LEU A 572 21.28 -18.38 4.85
N LYS A 573 21.43 -18.11 3.56
CA LYS A 573 22.28 -17.04 3.01
C LYS A 573 21.49 -16.22 2.01
N LYS A 574 21.93 -14.99 1.79
CA LYS A 574 21.42 -14.16 0.69
C LYS A 574 21.58 -14.88 -0.63
N GLY A 575 20.50 -14.92 -1.42
CA GLY A 575 20.41 -15.63 -2.69
C GLY A 575 19.80 -17.02 -2.59
N ASP A 576 19.68 -17.61 -1.39
CA ASP A 576 19.07 -18.92 -1.22
C ASP A 576 17.59 -18.90 -1.61
N ILE A 577 17.13 -20.03 -2.17
CA ILE A 577 15.72 -20.28 -2.48
C ILE A 577 15.21 -21.32 -1.49
N VAL A 578 14.21 -20.96 -0.70
CA VAL A 578 13.56 -21.83 0.29
C VAL A 578 12.23 -22.29 -0.26
N GLU A 579 12.01 -23.60 -0.27
CA GLU A 579 10.76 -24.24 -0.71
C GLU A 579 10.16 -25.03 0.45
N SER A 580 8.97 -24.66 0.89
CA SER A 580 8.21 -25.36 1.93
C SER A 580 7.00 -26.03 1.31
N GLU A 581 6.81 -27.32 1.54
CA GLU A 581 5.78 -28.13 0.92
C GLU A 581 5.07 -29.00 1.95
N ILE A 582 3.74 -29.07 1.85
CA ILE A 582 2.91 -30.02 2.61
C ILE A 582 1.97 -30.72 1.63
N ASP A 583 1.86 -32.04 1.75
CA ASP A 583 0.95 -32.86 0.97
C ASP A 583 -0.48 -32.30 1.01
N GLU A 584 -1.18 -32.40 -0.12
CA GLU A 584 -2.57 -31.92 -0.30
C GLU A 584 -2.79 -30.40 -0.19
N ILE A 585 -1.82 -29.62 0.30
CA ILE A 585 -1.91 -28.15 0.43
C ILE A 585 -1.12 -27.45 -0.69
N GLY A 586 0.13 -27.86 -0.93
CA GLY A 586 0.98 -27.27 -1.97
C GLY A 586 2.33 -26.77 -1.45
N CYS A 587 2.99 -25.95 -2.27
CA CYS A 587 4.35 -25.47 -2.01
C CYS A 587 4.44 -23.94 -2.12
N LEU A 588 5.13 -23.32 -1.16
CA LEU A 588 5.58 -21.93 -1.24
C LEU A 588 7.09 -21.89 -1.50
N ARG A 589 7.54 -20.87 -2.23
CA ARG A 589 8.92 -20.70 -2.71
C ARG A 589 9.37 -19.26 -2.57
N ASN A 590 10.25 -18.99 -1.62
CA ASN A 590 10.71 -17.64 -1.31
C ASN A 590 12.22 -17.51 -1.50
N LYS A 591 12.67 -16.35 -2.02
CA LYS A 591 14.09 -16.03 -2.19
C LYS A 591 14.58 -15.18 -1.02
N VAL A 592 15.74 -15.50 -0.49
CA VAL A 592 16.41 -14.71 0.56
C VAL A 592 17.20 -13.56 -0.05
N VAL A 593 17.03 -12.32 0.42
CA VAL A 593 17.64 -11.09 -0.15
C VAL A 593 18.40 -10.21 0.82
#